data_AF-A0ABD2VE44-F1
#
_entry.id   AF-A0ABD2VE44-F1
#
_cell.length_a   1.000
_cell.length_b   1.000
_cell.length_c   1.000
_cell.angle_alpha   90.00
_cell.angle_beta   90.00
_cell.angle_gamma   90.00
#
_symmetry.space_group_name_H-M   'P 1'
#
loop_
_entity.id
_entity.type
_entity.pdbx_description
1 polymer ?
#
loop_
_entity_poly.entity_id
_entity_poly.type
_entity_poly.pdbx_seq_one_letter_code
_entity_poly.pdbx_strand_id
1 'polypeptide(L)'
;MIVKWWVTAFQLTELFVSSLVHLSYGFYLFSTAVAGDVSQSVNNWIFKPKFEGNKEIKSSNDLPPIVLVHGIFGFGKGRLGGLSYFAGAEKKDDRVLVPDLGSLTSIYDRARGLFYYLKGGQVDYGEEHSKACGHSQFGRVYEQGHYPEWDEDHPIHFVGHSAGAQVVRVLHQMLADKAFKGYENTSENWILSITSLSGALNGTTRTYFDGMQPEDEKSIMPVSLLQLCRIGVIVYEWLDIPWMKDYYNFGFDHFGMTWRKVGIRGLLDYLLGNAGPFASGDWILPDLTIQGSIKLNRHLRTFPQTYYFSYATKHTTKVTGFAVPSGIRGIHPLLFIRVLQMSQWRHPQDVSPPYKGYRDEDWWDNDGALNTISMTHPRLPVEHPSCLVIKDSDCQPLQPGIWYYKIIEGDHILFVVNRERAGVQFDLIYDSIFERCRKHVLRKTTTPPNQVPPE
;
A
#
# COMPACT_ATOMS: atom_id res chain seq x y z
N MET A 1 15.16 5.31 40.38
CA MET A 1 16.33 5.49 39.49
C MET A 1 16.63 4.20 38.72
N ILE A 2 16.89 3.08 39.39
CA ILE A 2 17.23 1.76 38.78
C ILE A 2 16.19 1.30 37.74
N VAL A 3 14.88 1.37 38.04
CA VAL A 3 13.82 0.95 37.10
C VAL A 3 13.82 1.76 35.80
N LYS A 4 14.08 3.07 35.86
CA LYS A 4 14.17 3.93 34.66
C LYS A 4 15.36 3.52 33.77
N TRP A 5 16.51 3.22 34.37
CA TRP A 5 17.68 2.74 33.64
C TRP A 5 17.43 1.41 32.92
N TRP A 6 16.77 0.46 33.57
CA TRP A 6 16.39 -0.80 32.94
C TRP A 6 15.43 -0.59 31.77
N VAL A 7 14.38 0.22 31.94
CA VAL A 7 13.42 0.53 30.85
C VAL A 7 14.14 1.15 29.64
N THR A 8 14.99 2.15 29.86
CA THR A 8 15.78 2.76 28.79
C THR A 8 16.74 1.76 28.12
N ALA A 9 17.41 0.91 28.89
CA ALA A 9 18.28 -0.13 28.34
C ALA A 9 17.52 -1.16 27.48
N PHE A 10 16.33 -1.58 27.91
CA PHE A 10 15.44 -2.44 27.13
C PHE A 10 14.99 -1.77 25.84
N GLN A 11 14.57 -0.51 25.89
CA GLN A 11 14.17 0.27 24.69
C GLN A 11 15.33 0.42 23.69
N LEU A 12 16.54 0.73 24.15
CA LEU A 12 17.71 0.84 23.28
C LEU A 12 18.11 -0.51 22.67
N THR A 13 17.98 -1.59 23.45
CA THR A 13 18.26 -2.96 22.99
C THR A 13 17.24 -3.40 21.94
N GLU A 14 15.95 -3.13 22.18
CA GLU A 14 14.90 -3.39 21.20
C GLU A 14 15.14 -2.59 19.92
N LEU A 15 15.44 -1.30 20.02
CA LEU A 15 15.77 -0.46 18.86
C LEU A 15 16.96 -1.03 18.09
N PHE A 16 18.02 -1.44 18.77
CA PHE A 16 19.20 -2.04 18.15
C PHE A 16 18.84 -3.33 17.40
N VAL A 17 18.12 -4.25 18.05
CA VAL A 17 17.70 -5.53 17.45
C VAL A 17 16.77 -5.29 16.26
N SER A 18 15.76 -4.44 16.41
CA SER A 18 14.82 -4.10 15.35
C SER A 18 15.54 -3.46 14.16
N SER A 19 16.48 -2.54 14.41
CA SER A 19 17.30 -1.92 13.35
C SER A 19 18.16 -2.94 12.63
N LEU A 20 18.84 -3.82 13.37
CA LEU A 20 19.66 -4.88 12.80
C LEU A 20 18.83 -5.81 11.91
N VAL A 21 17.66 -6.27 12.38
CA VAL A 21 16.77 -7.15 11.62
C VAL A 21 16.29 -6.47 10.32
N HIS A 22 15.86 -5.20 10.38
CA HIS A 22 15.41 -4.47 9.19
C HIS A 22 16.54 -4.21 8.19
N LEU A 23 17.72 -3.81 8.66
CA LEU A 23 18.89 -3.59 7.81
C LEU A 23 19.39 -4.90 7.18
N SER A 24 19.48 -5.98 7.95
CA SER A 24 19.87 -7.30 7.44
C SER A 24 18.86 -7.81 6.40
N TYR A 25 17.56 -7.61 6.63
CA TYR A 25 16.55 -8.02 5.66
C TYR A 25 16.58 -7.15 4.39
N GLY A 26 16.73 -5.83 4.52
CA GLY A 26 16.90 -4.93 3.37
C GLY A 26 18.14 -5.30 2.55
N PHE A 27 19.27 -5.60 3.21
CA PHE A 27 20.47 -6.08 2.56
C PHE A 27 20.26 -7.44 1.87
N TYR A 28 19.55 -8.37 2.52
CA TYR A 28 19.19 -9.66 1.93
C TYR A 28 18.35 -9.49 0.66
N LEU A 29 17.31 -8.66 0.68
CA LEU A 29 16.47 -8.38 -0.50
C LEU A 29 17.29 -7.76 -1.63
N PHE A 30 18.08 -6.73 -1.31
CA PHE A 30 18.92 -6.04 -2.29
C PHE A 30 19.97 -6.98 -2.91
N SER A 31 20.69 -7.73 -2.08
CA SER A 31 21.70 -8.68 -2.56
C SER A 31 21.10 -9.82 -3.37
N THR A 32 19.92 -10.33 -2.99
CA THR A 32 19.20 -11.36 -3.74
C THR A 32 18.75 -10.84 -5.11
N ALA A 33 18.21 -9.62 -5.16
CA ALA A 33 17.80 -8.98 -6.40
C ALA A 33 19.00 -8.78 -7.35
N VAL A 34 20.10 -8.21 -6.85
CA VAL A 34 21.32 -8.00 -7.64
C VAL A 34 21.92 -9.32 -8.10
N ALA A 35 21.96 -10.34 -7.25
CA ALA A 35 22.46 -11.67 -7.62
C ALA A 35 21.61 -12.31 -8.73
N GLY A 36 20.29 -12.14 -8.67
CA GLY A 36 19.36 -12.57 -9.72
C GLY A 36 19.66 -11.90 -11.06
N ASP A 37 19.86 -10.59 -11.06
CA ASP A 37 20.17 -9.81 -12.27
C ASP A 37 21.52 -10.20 -12.87
N VAL A 38 22.54 -10.39 -12.03
CA VAL A 38 23.86 -10.87 -12.46
C VAL A 38 23.75 -12.27 -13.06
N SER A 39 23.03 -13.19 -12.41
CA SER A 39 22.81 -14.55 -12.91
C SER A 39 22.09 -14.55 -14.27
N GLN A 40 21.05 -13.74 -14.44
CA GLN A 40 20.33 -13.60 -15.70
C GLN A 40 21.21 -12.99 -16.80
N SER A 41 22.02 -11.98 -16.46
CA SER A 41 22.96 -11.37 -17.39
C SER A 41 24.03 -12.35 -17.87
N VAL A 42 24.59 -13.15 -16.95
CA VAL A 42 25.55 -14.22 -17.27
C VAL A 42 24.90 -15.31 -18.13
N ASN A 43 23.69 -15.74 -17.79
CA ASN A 43 22.96 -16.73 -18.58
C ASN A 43 22.67 -16.24 -20.00
N ASN A 44 22.24 -14.98 -20.17
CA ASN A 44 22.02 -14.38 -21.49
C ASN A 44 23.32 -14.24 -22.30
N TRP A 45 24.46 -14.06 -21.63
CA TRP A 45 25.76 -14.00 -22.28
C TRP A 45 26.26 -15.37 -22.73
N ILE A 46 26.09 -16.41 -21.89
CA ILE A 46 26.52 -17.79 -22.18
C ILE A 46 25.57 -18.46 -23.18
N PHE A 47 24.27 -18.32 -22.96
CA PHE A 47 23.21 -18.87 -23.78
C PHE A 47 22.54 -17.70 -24.51
N LYS A 48 23.08 -17.30 -25.67
CA LYS A 48 22.38 -16.37 -26.54
C LYS A 48 21.01 -16.97 -26.87
N PRO A 49 19.89 -16.36 -26.44
CA PRO A 49 18.59 -16.87 -26.83
C PRO A 49 18.48 -16.75 -28.36
N LYS A 50 18.12 -17.85 -29.03
CA LYS A 50 17.58 -17.74 -30.38
C LYS A 50 16.32 -16.88 -30.25
N PHE A 51 16.28 -15.77 -30.98
CA PHE A 51 15.08 -14.94 -31.11
C PHE A 51 13.95 -15.84 -31.62
N GLU A 52 13.09 -16.32 -30.72
CA GLU A 52 11.74 -16.71 -31.08
C GLU A 52 10.98 -15.40 -31.22
N GLY A 53 10.56 -15.11 -32.46
CA GLY A 53 9.83 -13.91 -32.80
C GLY A 53 8.64 -13.71 -31.88
N ASN A 54 8.32 -12.43 -31.62
CA ASN A 54 7.10 -12.00 -30.96
C ASN A 54 5.93 -12.84 -31.46
N LYS A 55 5.49 -13.81 -30.66
CA LYS A 55 4.11 -14.21 -30.70
C LYS A 55 3.35 -12.99 -30.21
N GLU A 56 2.79 -12.24 -31.14
CA GLU A 56 1.59 -11.46 -30.86
C GLU A 56 0.57 -12.45 -30.28
N ILE A 57 0.55 -12.52 -28.95
CA ILE A 57 -0.61 -13.03 -28.25
C ILE A 57 -1.69 -12.04 -28.61
N LYS A 58 -2.69 -12.49 -29.39
CA LYS A 58 -3.93 -11.77 -29.58
C LYS A 58 -4.43 -11.40 -28.18
N SER A 59 -4.28 -10.14 -27.81
CA SER A 59 -4.87 -9.63 -26.57
C SER A 59 -6.37 -9.85 -26.68
N SER A 60 -6.97 -10.50 -25.69
CA SER A 60 -8.40 -10.35 -25.48
C SER A 60 -8.63 -8.89 -25.05
N ASN A 61 -8.76 -7.99 -26.02
CA ASN A 61 -8.94 -6.55 -25.81
C ASN A 61 -10.16 -6.23 -24.93
N ASP A 62 -11.05 -7.20 -24.70
CA ASP A 62 -12.35 -7.01 -24.06
C ASP A 62 -12.34 -7.15 -22.52
N LEU A 63 -11.26 -7.65 -21.89
CA LEU A 63 -11.27 -7.87 -20.43
C LEU A 63 -10.74 -6.65 -19.66
N PRO A 64 -11.46 -6.12 -18.64
CA PRO A 64 -10.96 -5.09 -17.73
C PRO A 64 -9.58 -5.43 -17.12
N PRO A 65 -8.59 -4.53 -17.08
CA PRO A 65 -7.31 -4.82 -16.45
C PRO A 65 -7.45 -4.98 -14.92
N ILE A 66 -6.53 -5.73 -14.33
CA ILE A 66 -6.34 -5.82 -12.87
C ILE A 66 -5.10 -5.01 -12.50
N VAL A 67 -5.21 -4.04 -11.61
CA VAL A 67 -4.10 -3.20 -11.18
C VAL A 67 -3.72 -3.54 -9.74
N LEU A 68 -2.50 -4.05 -9.55
CA LEU A 68 -1.96 -4.40 -8.23
C LEU A 68 -1.21 -3.22 -7.63
N VAL A 69 -1.70 -2.69 -6.50
CA VAL A 69 -1.16 -1.47 -5.87
C VAL A 69 -0.45 -1.82 -4.57
N HIS A 70 0.86 -1.61 -4.54
CA HIS A 70 1.73 -2.01 -3.43
C HIS A 70 1.53 -1.13 -2.17
N GLY A 71 2.02 -1.59 -1.02
CA GLY A 71 2.00 -0.85 0.25
C GLY A 71 3.19 0.08 0.47
N ILE A 72 3.46 0.37 1.74
CA ILE A 72 4.72 0.95 2.21
C ILE A 72 5.89 0.00 1.89
N PHE A 73 7.05 0.55 1.52
CA PHE A 73 8.25 -0.22 1.10
C PHE A 73 8.03 -1.16 -0.10
N GLY A 74 6.89 -1.04 -0.77
CA GLY A 74 6.60 -1.77 -2.00
C GLY A 74 7.14 -1.05 -3.24
N PHE A 75 7.13 -1.77 -4.35
CA PHE A 75 7.69 -1.32 -5.62
C PHE A 75 6.91 -1.91 -6.80
N GLY A 76 6.92 -1.20 -7.92
CA GLY A 76 6.27 -1.66 -9.15
C GLY A 76 7.08 -2.70 -9.93
N LYS A 77 6.48 -3.22 -11.01
CA LYS A 77 7.15 -4.18 -11.90
C LYS A 77 8.39 -3.55 -12.54
N GLY A 78 9.49 -4.30 -12.58
CA GLY A 78 10.77 -3.86 -13.15
C GLY A 78 11.65 -3.06 -12.18
N ARG A 79 11.22 -2.89 -10.93
CA ARG A 79 12.06 -2.38 -9.83
C ARG A 79 12.64 -3.55 -9.04
N LEU A 80 13.81 -3.34 -8.43
CA LEU A 80 14.63 -4.37 -7.78
C LEU A 80 14.90 -5.57 -8.71
N GLY A 81 15.28 -5.27 -9.95
CA GLY A 81 15.67 -6.28 -10.91
C GLY A 81 14.54 -7.24 -11.28
N GLY A 82 14.83 -8.54 -11.21
CA GLY A 82 13.86 -9.61 -11.42
C GLY A 82 12.90 -9.89 -10.25
N LEU A 83 13.05 -9.21 -9.10
CA LEU A 83 12.20 -9.44 -7.93
C LEU A 83 10.78 -8.91 -8.18
N SER A 84 9.77 -9.59 -7.62
CA SER A 84 8.36 -9.18 -7.71
C SER A 84 7.80 -8.89 -6.33
N TYR A 85 7.28 -7.68 -6.12
CA TYR A 85 6.58 -7.34 -4.88
C TYR A 85 5.36 -8.23 -4.65
N PHE A 86 4.58 -8.52 -5.69
CA PHE A 86 3.43 -9.41 -5.62
C PHE A 86 3.80 -10.89 -5.85
N ALA A 87 5.09 -11.22 -5.73
CA ALA A 87 5.64 -12.58 -5.82
C ALA A 87 5.19 -13.36 -7.08
N GLY A 88 5.00 -12.65 -8.20
CA GLY A 88 4.62 -13.22 -9.48
C GLY A 88 3.11 -13.38 -9.69
N ALA A 89 2.26 -12.86 -8.80
CA ALA A 89 0.81 -12.83 -9.02
C ALA A 89 0.44 -12.12 -10.34
N GLU A 90 1.23 -11.13 -10.76
CA GLU A 90 1.08 -10.41 -12.02
C GLU A 90 1.30 -11.29 -13.27
N LYS A 91 1.76 -12.54 -13.11
CA LYS A 91 1.89 -13.53 -14.20
C LYS A 91 0.72 -14.52 -14.25
N LYS A 92 -0.26 -14.41 -13.35
CA LYS A 92 -1.42 -15.32 -13.28
C LYS A 92 -2.56 -14.95 -14.23
N ASP A 93 -2.53 -13.76 -14.81
CA ASP A 93 -3.53 -13.26 -15.75
C ASP A 93 -2.85 -12.38 -16.81
N ASP A 94 -3.39 -12.37 -18.01
CA ASP A 94 -2.77 -11.71 -19.17
C ASP A 94 -2.83 -10.17 -19.11
N ARG A 95 -3.73 -9.59 -18.29
CA ARG A 95 -3.95 -8.13 -18.24
C ARG A 95 -3.79 -7.58 -16.82
N VAL A 96 -2.60 -7.78 -16.25
CA VAL A 96 -2.23 -7.26 -14.92
C VAL A 96 -1.20 -6.13 -15.01
N LEU A 97 -1.50 -5.01 -14.35
CA LEU A 97 -0.61 -3.86 -14.23
C LEU A 97 -0.10 -3.73 -12.80
N VAL A 98 1.16 -3.32 -12.63
CA VAL A 98 1.81 -3.18 -11.32
C VAL A 98 2.59 -1.87 -11.29
N PRO A 99 1.92 -0.74 -11.00
CA PRO A 99 2.54 0.59 -10.97
C PRO A 99 3.61 0.71 -9.89
N ASP A 100 4.64 1.50 -10.19
CA ASP A 100 5.63 1.99 -9.22
C ASP A 100 5.25 3.41 -8.78
N LEU A 101 4.69 3.54 -7.58
CA LEU A 101 4.11 4.79 -7.06
C LEU A 101 4.99 5.48 -6.01
N GLY A 102 6.20 4.98 -5.77
CA GLY A 102 7.01 5.44 -4.64
C GLY A 102 6.63 4.71 -3.35
N SER A 103 7.64 4.25 -2.64
CA SER A 103 7.45 3.36 -1.50
C SER A 103 7.11 4.09 -0.19
N LEU A 104 7.36 5.41 -0.11
CA LEU A 104 7.10 6.25 1.06
C LEU A 104 6.28 7.52 0.76
N THR A 105 5.94 7.77 -0.50
CA THR A 105 5.06 8.86 -0.94
C THR A 105 3.69 8.78 -0.25
N SER A 106 3.08 9.94 0.04
CA SER A 106 1.78 10.01 0.73
C SER A 106 0.66 9.31 -0.04
N ILE A 107 -0.42 8.95 0.64
CA ILE A 107 -1.53 8.24 0.00
C ILE A 107 -2.18 9.12 -1.09
N TYR A 108 -2.29 10.42 -0.83
CA TYR A 108 -2.81 11.40 -1.78
C TYR A 108 -1.95 11.49 -3.06
N ASP A 109 -0.64 11.67 -2.91
CA ASP A 109 0.26 11.81 -4.06
C ASP A 109 0.37 10.49 -4.86
N ARG A 110 0.31 9.36 -4.17
CA ARG A 110 0.26 8.04 -4.83
C ARG A 110 -1.03 7.85 -5.61
N ALA A 111 -2.17 8.36 -5.13
CA ALA A 111 -3.43 8.32 -5.86
C ALA A 111 -3.38 9.18 -7.12
N ARG A 112 -2.79 10.38 -7.04
CA ARG A 112 -2.50 11.24 -8.20
C ARG A 112 -1.59 10.52 -9.19
N GLY A 113 -0.47 9.98 -8.73
CA GLY A 113 0.48 9.22 -9.55
C GLY A 113 -0.17 8.01 -10.25
N LEU A 114 -1.05 7.29 -9.55
CA LEU A 114 -1.76 6.14 -10.09
C LEU A 114 -2.70 6.52 -11.24
N PHE A 115 -3.40 7.65 -11.14
CA PHE A 115 -4.25 8.15 -12.22
C PHE A 115 -3.44 8.37 -13.50
N TYR A 116 -2.35 9.13 -13.42
CA TYR A 116 -1.52 9.46 -14.59
C TYR A 116 -0.68 8.28 -15.08
N TYR A 117 -0.34 7.31 -14.23
CA TYR A 117 0.23 6.02 -14.68
C TYR A 117 -0.73 5.31 -15.64
N LEU A 118 -2.04 5.31 -15.34
CA LEU A 118 -3.05 4.67 -16.18
C LEU A 118 -3.40 5.51 -17.40
N LYS A 119 -3.77 6.78 -17.20
CA LYS A 119 -4.22 7.67 -18.27
C LYS A 119 -3.12 8.21 -19.16
N GLY A 120 -1.90 8.37 -18.64
CA GLY A 120 -0.83 9.12 -19.29
C GLY A 120 -0.89 10.62 -18.98
N GLY A 121 0.18 11.31 -19.36
CA GLY A 121 0.38 12.74 -19.09
C GLY A 121 1.32 13.01 -17.91
N GLN A 122 1.43 14.27 -17.55
CA GLN A 122 2.25 14.71 -16.42
C GLN A 122 1.45 14.65 -15.12
N VAL A 123 2.04 14.03 -14.09
CA VAL A 123 1.41 13.99 -12.77
C VAL A 123 1.20 15.41 -12.25
N ASP A 124 -0.05 15.76 -11.96
CA ASP A 124 -0.44 17.00 -11.30
C ASP A 124 -0.94 16.67 -9.88
N TYR A 125 -0.17 17.09 -8.87
CA TYR A 125 -0.53 16.91 -7.46
C TYR A 125 -1.54 17.96 -6.97
N GLY A 126 -1.82 18.99 -7.76
CA GLY A 126 -2.71 20.09 -7.43
C GLY A 126 -1.98 21.25 -6.74
N GLU A 127 -2.22 22.47 -7.23
CA GLU A 127 -1.55 23.69 -6.78
C GLU A 127 -1.67 23.92 -5.26
N GLU A 128 -2.87 23.80 -4.70
CA GLU A 128 -3.11 24.04 -3.26
C GLU A 128 -2.38 23.03 -2.38
N HIS A 129 -2.46 21.74 -2.74
CA HIS A 129 -1.76 20.67 -2.02
C HIS A 129 -0.24 20.88 -2.05
N SER A 130 0.32 21.10 -3.24
CA SER A 130 1.76 21.27 -3.41
C SER A 130 2.31 22.51 -2.69
N LYS A 131 1.54 23.60 -2.65
CA LYS A 131 1.89 24.79 -1.86
C LYS A 131 1.82 24.52 -0.36
N ALA A 132 0.81 23.80 0.12
CA ALA A 132 0.66 23.47 1.54
C ALA A 132 1.75 22.49 2.03
N CYS A 133 2.14 21.55 1.17
CA CYS A 133 3.10 20.49 1.50
C CYS A 133 4.54 20.83 1.11
N GLY A 134 4.76 21.93 0.37
CA GLY A 134 6.08 22.46 0.07
C GLY A 134 6.86 21.65 -0.99
N HIS A 135 6.17 21.18 -2.02
CA HIS A 135 6.77 20.44 -3.13
C HIS A 135 6.29 20.95 -4.50
N SER A 136 6.85 20.41 -5.58
CA SER A 136 6.47 20.77 -6.95
C SER A 136 5.06 20.28 -7.27
N GLN A 137 4.24 21.11 -7.92
CA GLN A 137 2.91 20.71 -8.41
C GLN A 137 2.99 19.57 -9.43
N PHE A 138 4.00 19.62 -10.30
CA PHE A 138 4.15 18.67 -11.38
C PHE A 138 5.22 17.63 -11.07
N GLY A 139 4.89 16.36 -11.33
CA GLY A 139 5.75 15.21 -11.10
C GLY A 139 6.22 14.55 -12.39
N ARG A 140 6.31 13.21 -12.32
CA ARG A 140 6.73 12.34 -13.44
C ARG A 140 5.83 12.55 -14.65
N VAL A 141 6.41 12.45 -15.84
CA VAL A 141 5.69 12.43 -17.12
C VAL A 141 5.55 10.98 -17.57
N TYR A 142 4.31 10.57 -17.87
CA TYR A 142 3.99 9.32 -18.52
C TYR A 142 3.62 9.63 -19.98
N GLU A 143 4.60 9.51 -20.90
CA GLU A 143 4.40 9.80 -22.33
C GLU A 143 3.22 9.01 -22.92
N GLN A 144 3.06 7.77 -22.47
CA GLN A 144 1.90 6.93 -22.77
C GLN A 144 1.37 6.33 -21.46
N GLY A 145 0.06 6.45 -21.25
CA GLY A 145 -0.63 5.76 -20.16
C GLY A 145 -0.64 4.25 -20.38
N HIS A 146 -0.65 3.48 -19.29
CA HIS A 146 -0.75 2.03 -19.38
C HIS A 146 -2.16 1.52 -19.70
N TYR A 147 -3.19 2.38 -19.62
CA TYR A 147 -4.55 2.12 -20.08
C TYR A 147 -5.27 3.45 -20.43
N PRO A 148 -4.88 4.12 -21.53
CA PRO A 148 -5.38 5.46 -21.86
C PRO A 148 -6.89 5.52 -22.13
N GLU A 149 -7.49 4.42 -22.57
CA GLU A 149 -8.93 4.28 -22.80
C GLU A 149 -9.76 4.19 -21.51
N TRP A 150 -9.13 4.12 -20.33
CA TRP A 150 -9.81 3.93 -19.05
C TRP A 150 -10.98 4.90 -18.81
N ASP A 151 -12.20 4.43 -18.82
CA ASP A 151 -13.38 5.24 -18.55
C ASP A 151 -14.50 4.39 -17.94
N GLU A 152 -15.75 4.85 -18.04
CA GLU A 152 -16.89 4.13 -17.50
C GLU A 152 -17.22 2.85 -18.29
N ASP A 153 -16.96 2.85 -19.60
CA ASP A 153 -17.17 1.71 -20.51
C ASP A 153 -15.94 0.78 -20.53
N HIS A 154 -14.78 1.30 -20.13
CA HIS A 154 -13.51 0.61 -20.00
C HIS A 154 -13.00 0.63 -18.54
N PRO A 155 -13.75 0.08 -17.56
CA PRO A 155 -13.41 0.23 -16.15
C PRO A 155 -12.33 -0.77 -15.69
N ILE A 156 -11.85 -0.61 -14.45
CA ILE A 156 -10.69 -1.36 -13.91
C ILE A 156 -11.05 -2.10 -12.62
N HIS A 157 -10.37 -3.23 -12.37
CA HIS A 157 -10.29 -3.84 -11.03
C HIS A 157 -9.00 -3.46 -10.32
N PHE A 158 -9.08 -3.07 -9.06
CA PHE A 158 -7.90 -2.81 -8.22
C PHE A 158 -7.72 -3.88 -7.15
N VAL A 159 -6.47 -4.26 -6.89
CA VAL A 159 -6.07 -5.07 -5.74
C VAL A 159 -4.99 -4.31 -4.99
N GLY A 160 -5.34 -3.74 -3.84
CA GLY A 160 -4.42 -2.98 -3.00
C GLY A 160 -3.91 -3.82 -1.84
N HIS A 161 -2.58 -3.95 -1.72
CA HIS A 161 -1.95 -4.52 -0.52
C HIS A 161 -1.59 -3.41 0.47
N SER A 162 -1.82 -3.62 1.77
CA SER A 162 -1.41 -2.68 2.82
C SER A 162 -1.93 -1.25 2.55
N ALA A 163 -1.07 -0.24 2.57
CA ALA A 163 -1.42 1.15 2.24
C ALA A 163 -1.97 1.32 0.81
N GLY A 164 -1.65 0.41 -0.12
CA GLY A 164 -2.15 0.46 -1.49
C GLY A 164 -3.67 0.37 -1.58
N ALA A 165 -4.33 -0.28 -0.61
CA ALA A 165 -5.79 -0.30 -0.52
C ALA A 165 -6.37 1.11 -0.28
N GLN A 166 -5.69 1.93 0.53
CA GLN A 166 -6.10 3.32 0.77
C GLN A 166 -5.81 4.22 -0.43
N VAL A 167 -4.68 4.02 -1.12
CA VAL A 167 -4.36 4.73 -2.37
C VAL A 167 -5.49 4.58 -3.38
N VAL A 168 -5.97 3.36 -3.56
CA VAL A 168 -7.08 3.07 -4.48
C VAL A 168 -8.38 3.74 -4.02
N ARG A 169 -8.69 3.74 -2.72
CA ARG A 169 -9.90 4.40 -2.20
C ARG A 169 -9.86 5.91 -2.37
N VAL A 170 -8.70 6.53 -2.16
CA VAL A 170 -8.50 7.97 -2.38
C VAL A 170 -8.64 8.29 -3.87
N LEU A 171 -8.03 7.50 -4.75
CA LEU A 171 -8.23 7.62 -6.20
C LEU A 171 -9.72 7.50 -6.57
N HIS A 172 -10.42 6.52 -6.00
CA HIS A 172 -11.85 6.29 -6.26
C HIS A 172 -12.69 7.52 -5.91
N GLN A 173 -12.43 8.12 -4.75
CA GLN A 173 -13.10 9.36 -4.34
C GLN A 173 -12.71 10.54 -5.24
N MET A 174 -11.43 10.68 -5.62
CA MET A 174 -10.97 11.72 -6.55
C MET A 174 -11.65 11.65 -7.92
N LEU A 175 -11.92 10.44 -8.43
CA LEU A 175 -12.68 10.25 -9.67
C LEU A 175 -14.12 10.71 -9.52
N ALA A 176 -14.78 10.38 -8.40
CA ALA A 176 -16.13 10.82 -8.12
C ALA A 176 -16.24 12.35 -7.97
N ASP A 177 -15.21 12.96 -7.37
CA ASP A 177 -15.13 14.40 -7.14
C ASP A 177 -14.58 15.17 -8.35
N LYS A 178 -14.21 14.48 -9.43
CA LYS A 178 -13.65 15.07 -10.66
C LYS A 178 -12.39 15.90 -10.42
N ALA A 179 -11.50 15.39 -9.57
CA ALA A 179 -10.34 16.12 -9.06
C ALA A 179 -9.19 16.29 -10.08
N PHE A 180 -9.30 15.73 -11.28
CA PHE A 180 -8.25 15.73 -12.31
C PHE A 180 -8.57 16.75 -13.41
N LYS A 181 -7.76 17.81 -13.50
CA LYS A 181 -7.93 18.87 -14.49
C LYS A 181 -7.79 18.31 -15.91
N GLY A 182 -8.74 18.64 -16.79
CA GLY A 182 -8.84 18.10 -18.14
C GLY A 182 -9.54 16.73 -18.23
N TYR A 183 -10.06 16.20 -17.13
CA TYR A 183 -10.78 14.93 -17.04
C TYR A 183 -12.08 15.07 -16.23
N GLU A 184 -12.92 16.04 -16.61
CA GLU A 184 -14.15 16.43 -15.92
C GLU A 184 -15.30 15.41 -16.09
N ASN A 185 -15.10 14.40 -16.94
CA ASN A 185 -16.01 13.27 -17.14
C ASN A 185 -15.68 12.04 -16.26
N THR A 186 -14.71 12.16 -15.36
CA THR A 186 -14.41 11.11 -14.38
C THR A 186 -15.61 10.80 -13.50
N SER A 187 -15.71 9.54 -13.07
CA SER A 187 -16.75 9.03 -12.17
C SER A 187 -16.20 7.87 -11.35
N GLU A 188 -16.79 7.63 -10.18
CA GLU A 188 -16.61 6.43 -9.37
C GLU A 188 -16.78 5.13 -10.17
N ASN A 189 -17.56 5.18 -11.24
CA ASN A 189 -17.93 4.04 -12.07
C ASN A 189 -16.82 3.55 -12.99
N TRP A 190 -15.71 4.29 -13.09
CA TRP A 190 -14.49 3.87 -13.76
C TRP A 190 -13.79 2.70 -13.03
N ILE A 191 -14.25 2.36 -11.82
CA ILE A 191 -13.75 1.26 -11.00
C ILE A 191 -14.84 0.21 -10.79
N LEU A 192 -14.61 -1.01 -11.29
CA LEU A 192 -15.51 -2.15 -11.11
C LEU A 192 -15.40 -2.75 -9.70
N SER A 193 -14.18 -2.95 -9.22
CA SER A 193 -13.98 -3.50 -7.89
C SER A 193 -12.69 -3.06 -7.22
N ILE A 194 -12.71 -3.05 -5.90
CA ILE A 194 -11.56 -2.84 -5.03
C ILE A 194 -11.41 -4.04 -4.11
N THR A 195 -10.31 -4.77 -4.26
CA THR A 195 -9.91 -5.81 -3.33
C THR A 195 -8.78 -5.31 -2.44
N SER A 196 -8.97 -5.42 -1.13
CA SER A 196 -7.96 -5.14 -0.13
C SER A 196 -7.31 -6.46 0.33
N LEU A 197 -5.99 -6.56 0.25
CA LEU A 197 -5.22 -7.66 0.84
C LEU A 197 -4.38 -7.08 1.97
N SER A 198 -4.71 -7.43 3.21
CA SER A 198 -4.06 -6.86 4.39
C SER A 198 -4.05 -5.32 4.36
N GLY A 199 -5.16 -4.67 4.01
CA GLY A 199 -5.16 -3.21 3.76
C GLY A 199 -5.27 -2.36 5.02
N ALA A 200 -4.58 -1.22 5.04
CA ALA A 200 -4.60 -0.30 6.18
C ALA A 200 -5.84 0.61 6.20
N LEU A 201 -7.04 0.04 6.21
CA LEU A 201 -8.29 0.80 6.02
C LEU A 201 -8.66 1.70 7.20
N ASN A 202 -8.08 1.47 8.39
CA ASN A 202 -8.32 2.26 9.60
C ASN A 202 -7.03 2.68 10.34
N GLY A 203 -5.87 2.57 9.68
CA GLY A 203 -4.56 2.84 10.29
C GLY A 203 -4.02 1.66 11.11
N THR A 204 -2.92 1.86 11.82
CA THR A 204 -2.26 0.81 12.62
C THR A 204 -1.60 1.36 13.87
N THR A 205 -1.55 0.55 14.93
CA THR A 205 -0.78 0.87 16.14
C THR A 205 0.73 0.73 15.96
N ARG A 206 1.18 0.07 14.88
CA ARG A 206 2.60 -0.10 14.59
C ARG A 206 3.34 1.22 14.38
N THR A 207 2.68 2.22 13.80
CA THR A 207 3.28 3.54 13.54
C THR A 207 3.86 4.16 14.82
N TYR A 208 3.16 4.01 15.95
CA TYR A 208 3.61 4.53 17.24
C TYR A 208 4.82 3.76 17.79
N PHE A 209 4.83 2.43 17.65
CA PHE A 209 6.01 1.62 18.02
C PHE A 209 7.24 1.94 17.20
N ASP A 210 7.05 2.25 15.91
CA ASP A 210 8.14 2.61 15.02
C ASP A 210 8.66 4.03 15.28
N GLY A 211 7.84 4.93 15.81
CA GLY A 211 8.28 6.24 16.34
C GLY A 211 7.36 7.42 16.04
N MET A 212 6.18 7.24 15.46
CA MET A 212 5.22 8.33 15.28
C MET A 212 4.63 8.78 16.61
N GLN A 213 4.57 10.10 16.84
CA GLN A 213 3.97 10.68 18.03
C GLN A 213 2.43 10.74 17.91
N PRO A 214 1.68 10.25 18.91
CA PRO A 214 0.22 10.25 18.88
C PRO A 214 -0.41 11.63 19.08
N GLU A 215 0.33 12.64 19.53
CA GLU A 215 -0.18 13.98 19.85
C GLU A 215 -0.48 14.82 18.60
N ASP A 216 0.40 14.77 17.60
CA ASP A 216 0.31 15.61 16.40
C ASP A 216 0.35 14.84 15.07
N GLU A 217 0.52 13.51 15.11
CA GLU A 217 0.56 12.59 13.96
C GLU A 217 1.62 12.91 12.90
N LYS A 218 2.55 13.82 13.21
CA LYS A 218 3.58 14.31 12.28
C LYS A 218 4.97 14.15 12.87
N SER A 219 5.11 14.42 14.17
CA SER A 219 6.38 14.36 14.85
C SER A 219 6.88 12.92 14.97
N ILE A 220 8.18 12.76 14.81
CA ILE A 220 8.88 11.49 14.96
C ILE A 220 9.72 11.56 16.23
N MET A 221 9.65 10.49 17.03
CA MET A 221 10.44 10.31 18.23
C MET A 221 11.94 10.40 17.91
N PRO A 222 12.73 11.24 18.62
CA PRO A 222 14.14 11.49 18.31
C PRO A 222 15.03 10.25 18.33
N VAL A 223 14.65 9.23 19.10
CA VAL A 223 15.35 7.94 19.19
C VAL A 223 14.34 6.84 18.91
N SER A 224 14.27 6.41 17.66
CA SER A 224 13.30 5.42 17.19
C SER A 224 13.75 4.76 15.89
N LEU A 225 13.14 3.63 15.53
CA LEU A 225 13.42 2.93 14.27
C LEU A 225 13.08 3.82 13.08
N LEU A 226 11.98 4.56 13.19
CA LEU A 226 11.52 5.46 12.16
C LEU A 226 12.45 6.64 11.95
N GLN A 227 13.06 7.17 13.00
CA GLN A 227 14.06 8.23 12.86
C GLN A 227 15.30 7.77 12.09
N LEU A 228 15.77 6.54 12.34
CA LEU A 228 16.88 5.95 11.57
C LEU A 228 16.50 5.78 10.10
N CYS A 229 15.29 5.29 9.83
CA CYS A 229 14.74 5.19 8.48
C CYS A 229 14.67 6.56 7.79
N ARG A 230 14.12 7.57 8.46
CA ARG A 230 14.04 8.95 7.98
C ARG A 230 15.42 9.50 7.59
N ILE A 231 16.43 9.35 8.45
CA ILE A 231 17.79 9.82 8.15
C ILE A 231 18.34 9.11 6.91
N GLY A 232 18.18 7.78 6.83
CA GLY A 232 18.62 7.00 5.68
C GLY A 232 17.95 7.44 4.37
N VAL A 233 16.65 7.70 4.40
CA VAL A 233 15.88 8.16 3.23
C VAL A 233 16.29 9.57 2.81
N ILE A 234 16.47 10.50 3.76
CA ILE A 234 16.95 11.85 3.46
C ILE A 234 18.31 11.80 2.77
N VAL A 235 19.25 11.00 3.29
CA VAL A 235 20.58 10.84 2.69
C VAL A 235 20.48 10.21 1.30
N TYR A 236 19.65 9.19 1.14
CA TYR A 236 19.43 8.52 -0.13
C TYR A 236 18.90 9.48 -1.22
N GLU A 237 17.83 10.23 -0.91
CA GLU A 237 17.23 11.19 -1.85
C GLU A 237 18.15 12.38 -2.12
N TRP A 238 18.94 12.80 -1.13
CA TRP A 238 19.92 13.86 -1.30
C TRP A 238 21.07 13.42 -2.22
N LEU A 239 21.60 12.20 -2.07
CA LEU A 239 22.66 11.68 -2.94
C LEU A 239 22.23 11.57 -4.41
N ASP A 240 20.95 11.27 -4.65
CA ASP A 240 20.31 11.24 -5.97
C ASP A 240 21.12 10.46 -7.03
N ILE A 241 21.54 9.24 -6.65
CA ILE A 241 22.36 8.38 -7.51
C ILE A 241 21.44 7.69 -8.54
N PRO A 242 21.56 7.99 -9.86
CA PRO A 242 20.53 7.62 -10.84
C PRO A 242 20.24 6.12 -10.90
N TRP A 243 21.27 5.28 -11.00
CA TRP A 243 21.08 3.84 -11.10
C TRP A 243 20.41 3.25 -9.85
N MET A 244 20.65 3.81 -8.66
CA MET A 244 19.98 3.36 -7.44
C MET A 244 18.50 3.74 -7.45
N LYS A 245 18.17 4.94 -7.92
CA LYS A 245 16.77 5.40 -8.02
C LYS A 245 16.00 4.67 -9.10
N ASP A 246 16.67 4.30 -10.19
CA ASP A 246 16.12 3.42 -11.21
C ASP A 246 15.89 2.00 -10.65
N TYR A 247 16.76 1.54 -9.74
CA TYR A 247 16.61 0.24 -9.09
C TYR A 247 15.48 0.21 -8.06
N TYR A 248 15.39 1.22 -7.18
CA TYR A 248 14.35 1.32 -6.15
C TYR A 248 14.14 2.78 -5.74
N ASN A 249 12.92 3.29 -5.79
CA ASN A 249 12.61 4.70 -5.53
C ASN A 249 11.71 4.87 -4.29
N PHE A 250 12.06 5.78 -3.37
CA PHE A 250 11.17 6.12 -2.25
C PHE A 250 10.01 7.04 -2.66
N GLY A 251 10.17 7.75 -3.77
CA GLY A 251 9.11 8.50 -4.46
C GLY A 251 9.02 9.97 -4.05
N PHE A 252 10.14 10.59 -3.63
CA PHE A 252 10.20 12.00 -3.23
C PHE A 252 10.77 12.94 -4.31
N ASP A 253 10.78 12.52 -5.57
CA ASP A 253 11.33 13.30 -6.70
C ASP A 253 10.75 14.73 -6.78
N HIS A 254 9.45 14.88 -6.50
CA HIS A 254 8.73 16.17 -6.54
C HIS A 254 9.11 17.14 -5.40
N PHE A 255 9.72 16.65 -4.31
CA PHE A 255 10.30 17.49 -3.26
C PHE A 255 11.66 18.08 -3.65
N GLY A 256 12.31 17.58 -4.71
CA GLY A 256 13.53 18.16 -5.25
C GLY A 256 14.73 18.16 -4.29
N MET A 257 14.85 17.14 -3.44
CA MET A 257 15.83 17.05 -2.33
C MET A 257 17.29 16.86 -2.75
N THR A 258 17.58 16.85 -4.05
CA THR A 258 18.87 16.39 -4.59
C THR A 258 20.02 17.34 -4.23
N TRP A 259 21.22 16.80 -4.01
CA TRP A 259 22.40 17.60 -3.62
C TRP A 259 22.74 18.69 -4.65
N ARG A 260 22.44 18.45 -5.93
CA ARG A 260 22.61 19.43 -7.02
C ARG A 260 21.71 20.65 -6.87
N LYS A 261 20.53 20.49 -6.27
CA LYS A 261 19.55 21.56 -6.05
C LYS A 261 19.76 22.27 -4.72
N VAL A 262 20.00 21.51 -3.64
CA VAL A 262 19.91 22.05 -2.26
C VAL A 262 21.24 22.10 -1.51
N GLY A 263 22.29 21.43 -2.02
CA GLY A 263 23.61 21.38 -1.40
C GLY A 263 23.62 20.79 0.02
N ILE A 264 24.73 20.96 0.73
CA ILE A 264 24.90 20.45 2.11
C ILE A 264 24.02 21.21 3.11
N ARG A 265 23.79 22.52 2.89
CA ARG A 265 22.91 23.30 3.77
C ARG A 265 21.48 22.79 3.74
N GLY A 266 20.94 22.49 2.55
CA GLY A 266 19.61 21.89 2.43
C GLY A 266 19.52 20.51 3.08
N LEU A 267 20.59 19.69 3.01
CA LEU A 267 20.65 18.43 3.76
C LEU A 267 20.46 18.65 5.26
N LEU A 268 21.13 19.65 5.83
CA LEU A 268 20.95 20.00 7.25
C LEU A 268 19.52 20.46 7.55
N ASP A 269 18.90 21.26 6.67
CA ASP A 269 17.50 21.68 6.83
C ASP A 269 16.54 20.48 6.83
N TYR A 270 16.75 19.50 5.93
CA TYR A 270 15.95 18.27 5.93
C TYR A 270 16.18 17.43 7.20
N LEU A 271 17.44 17.27 7.65
CA LEU A 271 17.78 16.49 8.84
C LEU A 271 17.24 17.12 10.14
N LEU A 272 17.25 18.45 10.23
CA LEU A 272 16.67 19.21 11.34
C LEU A 272 15.13 19.26 11.30
N GLY A 273 14.51 18.86 10.19
CA GLY A 273 13.05 18.83 10.05
C GLY A 273 12.45 20.18 9.67
N ASN A 274 13.24 21.09 9.07
CA ASN A 274 12.78 22.40 8.62
C ASN A 274 12.08 22.35 7.26
N ALA A 275 12.30 21.29 6.47
CA ALA A 275 11.81 21.15 5.11
C ALA A 275 11.57 19.68 4.72
N GLY A 276 10.92 19.48 3.58
CA GLY A 276 10.74 18.18 2.95
C GLY A 276 9.53 17.39 3.46
N PRO A 277 9.35 16.15 2.97
CA PRO A 277 8.14 15.35 3.20
C PRO A 277 7.87 15.08 4.68
N PHE A 278 8.93 14.85 5.45
CA PHE A 278 8.82 14.58 6.88
C PHE A 278 8.40 15.82 7.69
N ALA A 279 8.76 17.02 7.24
CA ALA A 279 8.41 18.27 7.92
C ALA A 279 6.97 18.69 7.62
N SER A 280 6.50 18.52 6.38
CA SER A 280 5.11 18.79 6.00
C SER A 280 4.14 17.75 6.58
N GLY A 281 4.62 16.53 6.78
CA GLY A 281 3.80 15.36 7.07
C GLY A 281 3.22 14.71 5.81
N ASP A 282 3.67 15.13 4.63
CA ASP A 282 3.21 14.61 3.33
C ASP A 282 4.07 13.42 2.90
N TRP A 283 3.86 12.32 3.60
CA TRP A 283 4.43 11.01 3.33
C TRP A 283 3.55 9.94 3.97
N ILE A 284 3.84 8.67 3.70
CA ILE A 284 2.86 7.61 3.91
C ILE A 284 2.51 7.34 5.38
N LEU A 285 3.42 7.53 6.35
CA LEU A 285 3.15 7.08 7.73
C LEU A 285 2.12 7.90 8.51
N PRO A 286 2.09 9.25 8.44
CA PRO A 286 1.02 10.04 9.01
C PRO A 286 -0.38 9.52 8.62
N ASP A 287 -0.57 9.18 7.34
CA ASP A 287 -1.84 8.61 6.83
C ASP A 287 -2.17 7.23 7.43
N LEU A 288 -1.15 6.46 7.85
CA LEU A 288 -1.30 5.13 8.45
C LEU A 288 -1.45 5.14 9.97
N THR A 289 -1.37 6.29 10.62
CA THR A 289 -1.82 6.41 12.02
C THR A 289 -3.34 6.22 12.10
N ILE A 290 -3.86 5.85 13.27
CA ILE A 290 -5.32 5.68 13.45
C ILE A 290 -6.04 7.01 13.16
N GLN A 291 -5.52 8.11 13.68
CA GLN A 291 -6.06 9.45 13.50
C GLN A 291 -5.94 9.93 12.05
N GLY A 292 -4.79 9.70 11.39
CA GLY A 292 -4.58 10.04 9.99
C GLY A 292 -5.55 9.28 9.08
N SER A 293 -5.70 7.98 9.30
CA SER A 293 -6.69 7.17 8.58
C SER A 293 -8.13 7.61 8.85
N ILE A 294 -8.47 8.07 10.06
CA ILE A 294 -9.78 8.70 10.36
C ILE A 294 -9.97 9.97 9.55
N LYS A 295 -8.97 10.87 9.53
CA LYS A 295 -9.03 12.12 8.75
C LYS A 295 -9.25 11.83 7.27
N LEU A 296 -8.52 10.84 6.74
CA LEU A 296 -8.67 10.40 5.36
C LEU A 296 -10.08 9.86 5.12
N ASN A 297 -10.53 8.89 5.93
CA ASN A 297 -11.81 8.21 5.77
C ASN A 297 -13.03 9.14 5.88
N ARG A 298 -12.94 10.29 6.56
CA ARG A 298 -14.05 11.28 6.62
C ARG A 298 -14.56 11.70 5.25
N HIS A 299 -13.68 11.71 4.26
CA HIS A 299 -13.99 12.17 2.92
C HIS A 299 -14.24 11.03 1.94
N LEU A 300 -13.94 9.78 2.33
CA LEU A 300 -14.03 8.61 1.46
C LEU A 300 -15.37 7.90 1.61
N ARG A 301 -16.01 7.56 0.50
CA ARG A 301 -17.28 6.83 0.48
C ARG A 301 -17.11 5.40 -0.04
N THR A 302 -18.14 4.60 0.19
CA THR A 302 -18.35 3.33 -0.52
C THR A 302 -19.42 3.57 -1.56
N PHE A 303 -19.09 3.31 -2.83
CA PHE A 303 -19.95 3.65 -3.96
C PHE A 303 -20.86 2.47 -4.33
N PRO A 304 -22.13 2.73 -4.65
CA PRO A 304 -23.16 1.69 -4.77
C PRO A 304 -22.96 0.75 -5.97
N GLN A 305 -22.16 1.13 -6.97
CA GLN A 305 -21.95 0.33 -8.18
C GLN A 305 -20.61 -0.42 -8.21
N THR A 306 -19.76 -0.23 -7.19
CA THR A 306 -18.44 -0.86 -7.11
C THR A 306 -18.48 -2.03 -6.13
N TYR A 307 -17.79 -3.12 -6.46
CA TYR A 307 -17.66 -4.28 -5.57
C TYR A 307 -16.43 -4.13 -4.66
N TYR A 308 -16.58 -4.45 -3.37
CA TYR A 308 -15.51 -4.30 -2.39
C TYR A 308 -15.23 -5.63 -1.69
N PHE A 309 -13.97 -6.02 -1.64
CA PHE A 309 -13.51 -7.22 -0.96
C PHE A 309 -12.37 -6.89 -0.01
N SER A 310 -12.28 -7.60 1.12
CA SER A 310 -11.13 -7.53 2.00
C SER A 310 -10.68 -8.88 2.51
N TYR A 311 -9.38 -9.12 2.47
CA TYR A 311 -8.71 -10.26 3.06
C TYR A 311 -7.86 -9.75 4.23
N ALA A 312 -8.43 -9.78 5.43
CA ALA A 312 -7.78 -9.36 6.66
C ALA A 312 -6.88 -10.48 7.18
N THR A 313 -5.59 -10.23 7.27
CA THR A 313 -4.61 -11.19 7.81
C THR A 313 -4.57 -11.19 9.32
N LYS A 314 -4.21 -12.33 9.91
CA LYS A 314 -4.04 -12.47 11.34
C LYS A 314 -3.01 -13.56 11.63
N HIS A 315 -2.07 -13.27 12.53
CA HIS A 315 -1.11 -14.27 13.02
C HIS A 315 -1.03 -14.31 14.56
N THR A 316 -2.18 -14.07 15.20
CA THR A 316 -2.37 -14.03 16.65
C THR A 316 -3.44 -15.04 17.08
N THR A 317 -3.36 -15.54 18.31
CA THR A 317 -4.37 -16.39 18.95
C THR A 317 -4.67 -15.84 20.34
N LYS A 318 -5.81 -16.25 20.93
CA LYS A 318 -6.19 -15.79 22.27
C LYS A 318 -5.82 -16.85 23.31
N VAL A 319 -4.97 -16.48 24.26
CA VAL A 319 -4.64 -17.29 25.43
C VAL A 319 -5.07 -16.52 26.68
N THR A 320 -5.97 -17.11 27.47
CA THR A 320 -6.50 -16.49 28.71
C THR A 320 -7.00 -15.04 28.53
N GLY A 321 -7.63 -14.74 27.38
CA GLY A 321 -8.15 -13.40 27.07
C GLY A 321 -7.16 -12.41 26.44
N PHE A 322 -5.87 -12.74 26.38
CA PHE A 322 -4.84 -11.91 25.74
C PHE A 322 -4.48 -12.44 24.36
N ALA A 323 -4.25 -11.53 23.40
CA ALA A 323 -3.68 -11.93 22.13
C ALA A 323 -2.20 -12.30 22.33
N VAL A 324 -1.78 -13.39 21.70
CA VAL A 324 -0.39 -13.83 21.64
C VAL A 324 -0.10 -14.31 20.22
N PRO A 325 1.15 -14.31 19.74
CA PRO A 325 1.49 -14.88 18.44
C PRO A 325 1.01 -16.33 18.31
N SER A 326 0.38 -16.71 17.18
CA SER A 326 -0.11 -18.09 17.00
C SER A 326 1.01 -19.14 16.82
N GLY A 327 2.27 -18.70 16.65
CA GLY A 327 3.45 -19.55 16.71
C GLY A 327 4.73 -18.86 16.19
N ILE A 328 5.91 -19.30 16.65
CA ILE A 328 7.20 -18.70 16.26
C ILE A 328 7.60 -19.07 14.82
N ARG A 329 7.22 -20.26 14.34
CA ARG A 329 7.66 -20.80 13.04
C ARG A 329 6.86 -20.29 11.83
N GLY A 330 5.75 -19.58 12.06
CA GLY A 330 4.87 -19.06 11.00
C GLY A 330 5.10 -17.59 10.67
N ILE A 331 5.57 -16.79 11.63
CA ILE A 331 5.76 -15.34 11.48
C ILE A 331 7.16 -15.04 10.95
N HIS A 332 7.25 -14.13 9.98
CA HIS A 332 8.51 -13.68 9.43
C HIS A 332 9.34 -12.98 10.52
N PRO A 333 10.66 -13.24 10.63
CA PRO A 333 11.51 -12.64 11.67
C PRO A 333 11.42 -11.10 11.74
N LEU A 334 11.25 -10.44 10.59
CA LEU A 334 11.02 -8.98 10.49
C LEU A 334 9.81 -8.49 11.30
N LEU A 335 8.77 -9.32 11.40
CA LEU A 335 7.47 -8.95 11.96
C LEU A 335 7.27 -9.48 13.38
N PHE A 336 8.06 -10.45 13.82
CA PHE A 336 7.83 -11.17 15.09
C PHE A 336 7.77 -10.25 16.32
N ILE A 337 8.73 -9.35 16.48
CA ILE A 337 8.75 -8.40 17.60
C ILE A 337 7.50 -7.50 17.58
N ARG A 338 7.09 -7.06 16.38
CA ARG A 338 5.90 -6.20 16.21
C ARG A 338 4.61 -6.95 16.48
N VAL A 339 4.50 -8.22 16.09
CA VAL A 339 3.33 -9.05 16.46
C VAL A 339 3.15 -9.10 17.97
N LEU A 340 4.25 -9.35 18.71
CA LEU A 340 4.23 -9.40 20.17
C LEU A 340 3.81 -8.06 20.79
N GLN A 341 4.43 -6.96 20.36
CA GLN A 341 4.15 -5.63 20.90
C GLN A 341 2.72 -5.16 20.60
N MET A 342 2.23 -5.36 19.38
CA MET A 342 0.86 -5.00 19.00
C MET A 342 -0.19 -5.82 19.76
N SER A 343 0.11 -7.09 20.07
CA SER A 343 -0.78 -7.94 20.87
C SER A 343 -0.97 -7.47 22.32
N GLN A 344 -0.09 -6.60 22.79
CA GLN A 344 -0.12 -6.01 24.14
C GLN A 344 -0.23 -4.48 24.09
N TRP A 345 -0.68 -3.94 22.96
CA TRP A 345 -0.81 -2.51 22.77
C TRP A 345 -1.66 -1.89 23.87
N ARG A 346 -1.18 -0.74 24.37
CA ARG A 346 -1.87 0.14 25.29
C ARG A 346 -1.71 1.56 24.78
N HIS A 347 -2.83 2.23 24.51
CA HIS A 347 -2.80 3.63 24.12
C HIS A 347 -2.21 4.48 25.26
N PRO A 348 -1.31 5.44 24.98
CA PRO A 348 -0.73 6.30 26.00
C PRO A 348 -1.79 7.01 26.85
N GLN A 349 -1.66 6.97 28.18
CA GLN A 349 -2.66 7.47 29.12
C GLN A 349 -2.72 9.01 29.19
N ASP A 350 -1.63 9.66 28.81
CA ASP A 350 -1.44 11.10 28.76
C ASP A 350 -2.01 11.73 27.48
N VAL A 351 -2.42 10.92 26.52
CA VAL A 351 -2.97 11.36 25.24
C VAL A 351 -4.43 10.96 25.13
N SER A 352 -5.27 11.85 24.60
CA SER A 352 -6.67 11.53 24.37
C SER A 352 -6.81 10.32 23.43
N PRO A 353 -7.78 9.42 23.68
CA PRO A 353 -8.02 8.31 22.78
C PRO A 353 -8.32 8.79 21.35
N PRO A 354 -7.94 8.03 20.31
CA PRO A 354 -8.04 8.48 18.92
C PRO A 354 -9.50 8.67 18.45
N TYR A 355 -10.45 8.02 19.12
CA TYR A 355 -11.88 8.19 18.87
C TYR A 355 -12.74 7.80 20.09
N LYS A 356 -14.00 8.22 20.08
CA LYS A 356 -14.97 7.89 21.13
C LYS A 356 -15.26 6.38 21.14
N GLY A 357 -15.13 5.75 22.31
CA GLY A 357 -15.35 4.31 22.46
C GLY A 357 -14.14 3.45 22.09
N TYR A 358 -12.97 4.07 21.91
CA TYR A 358 -11.71 3.36 21.71
C TYR A 358 -11.42 2.37 22.85
N ARG A 359 -10.96 1.17 22.46
CA ARG A 359 -10.52 0.11 23.37
C ARG A 359 -9.25 -0.51 22.83
N ASP A 360 -8.25 -0.68 23.69
CA ASP A 360 -6.99 -1.31 23.31
C ASP A 360 -7.19 -2.72 22.76
N GLU A 361 -8.11 -3.48 23.37
CA GLU A 361 -8.32 -4.90 23.08
C GLU A 361 -8.77 -5.16 21.63
N ASP A 362 -9.47 -4.19 21.04
CA ASP A 362 -9.94 -4.26 19.66
C ASP A 362 -8.76 -4.21 18.66
N TRP A 363 -7.60 -3.70 19.09
CA TRP A 363 -6.39 -3.52 18.30
C TRP A 363 -5.31 -4.59 18.58
N TRP A 364 -5.57 -5.61 19.38
CA TRP A 364 -4.53 -6.59 19.70
C TRP A 364 -4.30 -7.64 18.61
N ASP A 365 -5.36 -8.13 17.97
CA ASP A 365 -5.21 -9.07 16.86
C ASP A 365 -4.52 -8.37 15.69
N ASN A 366 -3.45 -8.97 15.15
CA ASN A 366 -2.63 -8.36 14.12
C ASN A 366 -1.86 -9.38 13.26
N ASP A 367 -1.24 -8.88 12.19
CA ASP A 367 -0.37 -9.62 11.26
C ASP A 367 1.10 -9.16 11.30
N GLY A 368 1.48 -8.38 12.30
CA GLY A 368 2.82 -7.82 12.51
C GLY A 368 3.08 -6.48 11.82
N ALA A 369 2.17 -5.99 10.96
CA ALA A 369 2.21 -4.62 10.47
C ALA A 369 0.91 -3.85 10.73
N LEU A 370 -0.22 -4.53 10.61
CA LEU A 370 -1.55 -3.97 10.78
C LEU A 370 -2.37 -4.80 11.77
N ASN A 371 -3.25 -4.10 12.49
CA ASN A 371 -4.23 -4.71 13.37
C ASN A 371 -5.36 -5.31 12.51
N THR A 372 -5.82 -6.52 12.82
CA THR A 372 -6.82 -7.26 12.04
C THR A 372 -8.13 -6.49 11.92
N ILE A 373 -8.55 -5.77 12.97
CA ILE A 373 -9.73 -4.90 12.92
C ILE A 373 -9.62 -3.85 11.81
N SER A 374 -8.42 -3.30 11.60
CA SER A 374 -8.16 -2.25 10.62
C SER A 374 -8.30 -2.74 9.18
N MET A 375 -8.08 -4.04 8.97
CA MET A 375 -8.07 -4.63 7.62
C MET A 375 -9.46 -5.04 7.14
N THR A 376 -10.45 -5.22 8.03
CA THR A 376 -11.78 -5.76 7.66
C THR A 376 -12.51 -4.90 6.62
N HIS A 377 -12.78 -3.65 6.96
CA HIS A 377 -13.44 -2.65 6.11
C HIS A 377 -13.18 -1.26 6.70
N PRO A 378 -13.54 -0.16 6.02
CA PRO A 378 -13.50 1.16 6.64
C PRO A 378 -14.54 1.24 7.78
N ARG A 379 -14.06 1.25 9.02
CA ARG A 379 -14.87 1.28 10.25
C ARG A 379 -14.97 2.67 10.85
N LEU A 380 -13.92 3.48 10.65
CA LEU A 380 -13.75 4.77 11.31
C LEU A 380 -13.68 5.90 10.28
N PRO A 381 -14.25 7.09 10.58
CA PRO A 381 -15.03 7.41 11.78
C PRO A 381 -16.48 6.90 11.73
N VAL A 382 -16.99 6.60 10.53
CA VAL A 382 -18.31 6.03 10.31
C VAL A 382 -18.10 4.67 9.66
N GLU A 383 -18.80 3.65 10.15
CA GLU A 383 -18.65 2.29 9.64
C GLU A 383 -19.34 2.16 8.26
N HIS A 384 -18.58 1.71 7.26
CA HIS A 384 -19.09 1.46 5.92
C HIS A 384 -19.86 0.12 5.87
N PRO A 385 -20.84 -0.04 4.97
CA PRO A 385 -21.57 -1.30 4.81
C PRO A 385 -20.62 -2.48 4.57
N SER A 386 -20.77 -3.55 5.35
CA SER A 386 -19.89 -4.71 5.28
C SER A 386 -20.60 -6.03 5.60
N CYS A 387 -19.99 -7.13 5.18
CA CYS A 387 -20.46 -8.49 5.40
C CYS A 387 -19.27 -9.43 5.65
N LEU A 388 -19.27 -10.15 6.77
CA LEU A 388 -18.29 -11.20 7.05
C LEU A 388 -18.60 -12.43 6.20
N VAL A 389 -17.63 -12.88 5.42
CA VAL A 389 -17.77 -14.07 4.57
C VAL A 389 -17.10 -15.26 5.25
N ILE A 390 -17.91 -16.22 5.73
CA ILE A 390 -17.40 -17.50 6.26
C ILE A 390 -17.29 -18.53 5.13
N LYS A 391 -18.33 -18.63 4.30
CA LYS A 391 -18.33 -19.46 3.08
C LYS A 391 -18.74 -18.61 1.88
N ASP A 392 -18.11 -18.86 0.74
CA ASP A 392 -18.38 -18.09 -0.48
C ASP A 392 -19.77 -18.30 -1.06
N SER A 393 -20.39 -19.45 -0.75
CA SER A 393 -21.78 -19.75 -1.10
C SER A 393 -22.77 -18.77 -0.48
N ASP A 394 -22.45 -18.22 0.69
CA ASP A 394 -23.40 -17.49 1.53
C ASP A 394 -23.60 -16.05 1.06
N CYS A 395 -22.78 -15.59 0.11
CA CYS A 395 -22.77 -14.22 -0.42
C CYS A 395 -23.17 -14.16 -1.90
N GLN A 396 -23.79 -15.22 -2.44
CA GLN A 396 -24.25 -15.24 -3.84
C GLN A 396 -25.77 -14.96 -3.92
N PRO A 397 -26.22 -14.04 -4.79
CA PRO A 397 -25.41 -13.18 -5.67
C PRO A 397 -24.73 -12.03 -4.91
N LEU A 398 -23.49 -11.72 -5.28
CA LEU A 398 -22.76 -10.57 -4.71
C LEU A 398 -23.46 -9.26 -5.07
N GLN A 399 -23.63 -8.38 -4.09
CA GLN A 399 -24.16 -7.03 -4.28
C GLN A 399 -23.04 -5.99 -4.21
N PRO A 400 -22.98 -5.00 -5.13
CA PRO A 400 -22.03 -3.89 -5.04
C PRO A 400 -22.38 -2.94 -3.87
N GLY A 401 -21.45 -2.05 -3.52
CA GLY A 401 -21.62 -1.08 -2.44
C GLY A 401 -21.46 -1.65 -1.03
N ILE A 402 -20.98 -2.88 -0.88
CA ILE A 402 -20.76 -3.56 0.41
C ILE A 402 -19.36 -4.16 0.43
N TRP A 403 -18.65 -4.02 1.56
CA TRP A 403 -17.37 -4.67 1.82
C TRP A 403 -17.54 -6.11 2.28
N TYR A 404 -17.23 -7.07 1.42
CA TYR A 404 -17.18 -8.49 1.80
C TYR A 404 -15.80 -8.82 2.35
N TYR A 405 -15.69 -9.15 3.63
CA TYR A 405 -14.39 -9.40 4.24
C TYR A 405 -14.23 -10.82 4.79
N LYS A 406 -13.00 -11.32 4.71
CA LYS A 406 -12.57 -12.61 5.28
C LYS A 406 -11.38 -12.39 6.19
N ILE A 407 -11.32 -13.13 7.28
CA ILE A 407 -10.12 -13.20 8.11
C ILE A 407 -9.36 -14.48 7.73
N ILE A 408 -8.10 -14.33 7.36
CA ILE A 408 -7.23 -15.41 6.93
C ILE A 408 -5.97 -15.46 7.80
N GLU A 409 -5.44 -16.66 8.03
CA GLU A 409 -4.21 -16.80 8.78
C GLU A 409 -3.01 -16.45 7.90
N GLY A 410 -2.16 -15.56 8.41
CA GLY A 410 -0.97 -15.09 7.71
C GLY A 410 -0.43 -13.81 8.33
N ASP A 411 0.87 -13.60 8.20
CA ASP A 411 1.46 -12.30 8.51
C ASP A 411 1.40 -11.35 7.30
N HIS A 412 1.78 -10.10 7.54
CA HIS A 412 1.60 -9.01 6.57
C HIS A 412 2.25 -9.24 5.21
N ILE A 413 3.32 -10.03 5.17
CA ILE A 413 4.10 -10.30 3.96
C ILE A 413 3.99 -11.74 3.48
N LEU A 414 3.04 -12.53 4.00
CA LEU A 414 2.89 -13.92 3.61
C LEU A 414 2.48 -14.04 2.13
N PHE A 415 1.58 -13.19 1.67
CA PHE A 415 1.01 -13.23 0.31
C PHE A 415 1.71 -12.26 -0.66
N VAL A 416 2.87 -11.74 -0.31
CA VAL A 416 3.69 -10.84 -1.14
C VAL A 416 5.17 -11.18 -0.96
N VAL A 417 6.04 -10.69 -1.85
CA VAL A 417 7.51 -10.81 -1.84
C VAL A 417 8.06 -12.24 -2.00
N ASN A 418 7.58 -13.22 -1.24
CA ASN A 418 8.06 -14.59 -1.26
C ASN A 418 6.90 -15.60 -1.40
N ARG A 419 6.66 -16.05 -2.64
CA ARG A 419 5.63 -17.04 -2.97
C ARG A 419 5.88 -18.40 -2.30
N GLU A 420 7.14 -18.84 -2.19
CA GLU A 420 7.47 -20.16 -1.64
C GLU A 420 7.05 -20.30 -0.17
N ARG A 421 7.11 -19.20 0.58
CA ARG A 421 6.71 -19.18 1.99
C ARG A 421 5.22 -19.47 2.19
N ALA A 422 4.36 -18.95 1.32
CA ALA A 422 2.92 -19.20 1.36
C ALA A 422 2.51 -20.46 0.58
N GLY A 423 3.34 -20.92 -0.36
CA GLY A 423 3.11 -22.12 -1.15
C GLY A 423 1.72 -22.13 -1.80
N VAL A 424 0.96 -23.19 -1.56
CA VAL A 424 -0.40 -23.37 -2.12
C VAL A 424 -1.37 -22.27 -1.67
N GLN A 425 -1.21 -21.70 -0.47
CA GLN A 425 -2.11 -20.66 0.02
C GLN A 425 -1.99 -19.36 -0.80
N PHE A 426 -0.79 -19.04 -1.27
CA PHE A 426 -0.59 -17.94 -2.22
C PHE A 426 -1.42 -18.16 -3.47
N ASP A 427 -1.35 -19.37 -4.02
CA ASP A 427 -2.02 -19.66 -5.27
C ASP A 427 -3.54 -19.54 -5.12
N LEU A 428 -4.09 -20.17 -4.08
CA LEU A 428 -5.51 -20.12 -3.77
C LEU A 428 -6.06 -18.69 -3.59
N ILE A 429 -5.32 -17.81 -2.92
CA ILE A 429 -5.77 -16.44 -2.69
C ILE A 429 -5.81 -15.64 -3.99
N TYR A 430 -4.71 -15.60 -4.75
CA TYR A 430 -4.68 -14.81 -5.99
C TYR A 430 -5.60 -15.39 -7.06
N ASP A 431 -5.73 -16.71 -7.15
CA ASP A 431 -6.67 -17.34 -8.07
C ASP A 431 -8.11 -16.97 -7.71
N SER A 432 -8.47 -17.01 -6.41
CA SER A 432 -9.79 -16.56 -5.94
C SER A 432 -10.04 -15.07 -6.20
N ILE A 433 -9.04 -14.20 -5.98
CA ILE A 433 -9.19 -12.76 -6.26
C ILE A 433 -9.40 -12.52 -7.75
N PHE A 434 -8.59 -13.14 -8.60
CA PHE A 434 -8.64 -12.91 -10.04
C PHE A 434 -9.90 -13.53 -10.65
N GLU A 435 -10.31 -14.71 -10.18
CA GLU A 435 -11.57 -15.33 -10.57
C GLU A 435 -12.77 -14.43 -10.24
N ARG A 436 -12.78 -13.73 -9.10
CA ARG A 436 -13.82 -12.74 -8.79
C ARG A 436 -13.83 -11.58 -9.77
N CYS A 437 -12.66 -11.01 -10.06
CA CYS A 437 -12.54 -9.95 -11.06
C CYS A 437 -13.09 -10.39 -12.42
N ARG A 438 -12.88 -11.65 -12.82
CA ARG A 438 -13.25 -12.15 -14.14
C ARG A 438 -14.69 -12.65 -14.25
N LYS A 439 -15.19 -13.41 -13.27
CA LYS A 439 -16.46 -14.16 -13.37
C LYS A 439 -17.62 -13.53 -12.62
N HIS A 440 -17.35 -12.80 -11.55
CA HIS A 440 -18.38 -12.41 -10.59
C HIS A 440 -18.62 -10.89 -10.54
N VAL A 441 -17.74 -10.12 -11.16
CA VAL A 441 -17.79 -8.65 -11.19
C VAL A 441 -17.89 -8.20 -12.64
N LEU A 442 -19.10 -8.26 -13.19
CA LEU A 442 -19.44 -7.65 -14.47
C LEU A 442 -20.52 -6.61 -14.24
N ARG A 443 -20.36 -5.42 -14.80
CA ARG A 443 -21.47 -4.47 -14.89
C ARG A 443 -22.49 -5.05 -15.84
N LYS A 444 -23.72 -5.26 -15.37
CA LYS A 444 -24.85 -5.48 -16.26
C LYS A 444 -25.12 -4.14 -16.93
N THR A 445 -24.80 -4.01 -18.22
CA THR A 445 -25.26 -2.89 -19.05
C THR A 445 -26.78 -2.94 -19.07
N THR A 446 -27.43 -2.13 -18.25
CA THR A 446 -28.85 -1.81 -18.42
C THR A 446 -28.98 -0.83 -19.57
N THR A 447 -28.89 -1.34 -20.79
CA THR A 447 -29.46 -0.66 -21.96
C THR A 447 -30.88 -1.16 -22.10
N PRO A 448 -31.94 -0.35 -21.85
CA PRO A 448 -33.28 -0.74 -22.24
C PRO A 448 -33.29 -0.94 -23.77
N PRO A 449 -33.91 -2.00 -24.31
CA PRO A 449 -34.07 -2.10 -25.75
C PRO A 449 -34.89 -0.89 -26.21
N ASN A 450 -34.35 -0.16 -27.20
CA ASN A 450 -35.05 0.91 -27.90
C ASN A 450 -36.47 0.45 -28.24
N GLN A 451 -37.47 1.01 -27.55
CA GLN A 451 -38.85 0.90 -27.98
C GLN A 451 -38.99 1.80 -29.21
N VAL A 452 -38.97 1.16 -30.38
CA VAL A 452 -39.43 1.78 -31.62
C VAL A 452 -40.91 2.16 -31.41
N PRO A 453 -41.31 3.42 -31.67
CA PRO A 453 -42.72 3.79 -31.56
C PRO A 453 -43.52 3.09 -32.66
N PRO A 454 -44.72 2.57 -32.37
CA PRO A 454 -45.61 2.05 -33.40
C PRO A 454 -46.14 3.23 -34.25
N GLU A 455 -46.16 3.00 -35.57
CA GLU A 455 -46.70 3.90 -36.62
C GLU A 455 -48.19 4.21 -36.45
#